data_AF-T1DDI0-F1
#
_entry.id   AF-T1DDI0-F1
#
_cell.length_a   1.000
_cell.length_b   1.000
_cell.length_c   1.000
_cell.angle_alpha   90.00
_cell.angle_beta   90.00
_cell.angle_gamma   90.00
#
_symmetry.space_group_name_H-M   'P 1'
#
loop_
_entity.id
_entity.type
_entity.pdbx_description
1 polymer ?
#
loop_
_entity_poly.entity_id
_entity_poly.type
_entity_poly.pdbx_seq_one_letter_code
_entity_poly.pdbx_strand_id
1 'polypeptide(L)'
;MIDRTLYAPVEIIQFCTDVLEEARSQKTAPIDYSVISHAELRYSDARQKDIAGEYRFQYAGLQSVFELFRGRTYTMEREELYELCLTVSIGDKKVSHDAAWVVNQDPEYLMEVLWRVGFLRAYAVGGLKAMRRSGSSYVGPHQVSTLNLQSISRFQVHPMFRAS
;
A
#
# COMPACT_ATOMS: atom_id res chain seq x y z
N MET A 1 -9.04 11.09 1.56
CA MET A 1 -8.48 11.52 0.27
C MET A 1 -7.01 11.89 0.40
N ILE A 2 -6.63 12.88 1.24
CA ILE A 2 -5.21 13.25 1.45
C ILE A 2 -4.36 12.05 1.92
N ASP A 3 -4.87 11.25 2.86
CA ASP A 3 -4.19 10.05 3.38
C ASP A 3 -3.92 8.96 2.31
N ARG A 4 -4.45 9.09 1.08
CA ARG A 4 -4.25 8.14 -0.02
C ARG A 4 -3.21 8.60 -1.04
N THR A 5 -2.70 9.82 -0.90
CA THR A 5 -1.79 10.46 -1.88
C THR A 5 -0.34 10.51 -1.41
N LEU A 6 0.01 9.75 -0.36
CA LEU A 6 1.28 9.87 0.35
C LEU A 6 1.63 11.32 0.77
N TYR A 7 0.63 12.20 0.86
CA TYR A 7 0.76 13.65 1.04
C TYR A 7 1.55 14.37 -0.06
N ALA A 8 1.64 13.79 -1.26
CA ALA A 8 2.24 14.44 -2.42
C ALA A 8 1.19 15.28 -3.16
N PRO A 9 1.37 16.61 -3.29
CA PRO A 9 0.38 17.47 -3.96
C PRO A 9 0.06 17.07 -5.40
N VAL A 10 1.06 16.55 -6.13
CA VAL A 10 0.92 16.09 -7.51
C VAL A 10 -0.07 14.93 -7.63
N GLU A 11 -0.10 14.04 -6.64
CA GLU A 11 -0.99 12.87 -6.61
C GLU A 11 -2.45 13.29 -6.39
N ILE A 12 -2.70 14.35 -5.62
CA ILE A 12 -4.05 14.92 -5.46
C ILE A 12 -4.54 15.49 -6.80
N ILE A 13 -3.68 16.21 -7.52
CA ILE A 13 -4.02 16.80 -8.81
C ILE A 13 -4.32 15.71 -9.85
N GLN A 14 -3.49 14.67 -9.89
CA GLN A 14 -3.71 13.53 -10.78
C GLN A 14 -5.06 12.86 -10.49
N PHE A 15 -5.35 12.57 -9.21
CA PHE A 15 -6.62 11.97 -8.82
C PHE A 15 -7.83 12.84 -9.22
N CYS A 16 -7.76 14.16 -9.00
CA CYS A 16 -8.83 15.06 -9.44
C CYS A 16 -9.00 15.06 -10.96
N THR A 17 -7.91 14.93 -11.72
CA THR A 17 -7.94 14.81 -13.17
C THR A 17 -8.62 13.51 -13.60
N ASP A 18 -8.28 12.39 -12.97
CA ASP A 18 -8.89 11.08 -13.25
C ASP A 18 -10.40 11.08 -12.97
N VAL A 19 -10.83 11.71 -11.87
CA VAL A 19 -12.25 11.87 -11.52
C VAL A 19 -12.99 12.69 -12.58
N LEU A 20 -12.38 13.77 -13.09
CA LEU A 20 -12.96 14.61 -14.13
C LEU A 20 -13.07 13.87 -15.47
N GLU A 21 -12.08 13.05 -15.81
CA GLU A 21 -12.11 12.21 -17.00
C GLU A 21 -13.19 11.12 -16.91
N GLU A 22 -13.34 10.49 -15.74
CA GLU A 22 -14.39 9.50 -15.48
C GLU A 22 -15.79 10.14 -15.53
N ALA A 23 -15.97 11.34 -14.96
CA ALA A 23 -17.23 12.07 -15.06
C ALA A 23 -17.59 12.38 -16.53
N ARG A 24 -16.60 12.76 -17.35
CA ARG A 24 -16.78 13.03 -18.78
C ARG A 24 -17.11 11.78 -19.57
N SER A 25 -16.47 10.65 -19.28
CA SER A 25 -16.74 9.38 -19.97
C SER A 25 -18.16 8.88 -19.68
N GLN A 26 -18.63 9.04 -18.44
CA GLN A 26 -19.97 8.66 -18.00
C GLN A 26 -21.05 9.71 -18.34
N LYS A 27 -20.64 10.91 -18.80
CA LYS A 27 -21.51 12.08 -19.02
C LYS A 27 -22.34 12.46 -17.78
N THR A 28 -21.76 12.25 -16.60
CA THR A 28 -22.41 12.51 -15.30
C THR A 28 -21.99 13.87 -14.77
N ALA A 29 -22.95 14.78 -14.62
CA ALA A 29 -22.78 16.05 -13.94
C ALA A 29 -24.05 16.39 -13.14
N PRO A 30 -23.96 16.75 -11.85
CA PRO A 30 -22.75 16.92 -11.04
C PRO A 30 -22.02 15.60 -10.75
N ILE A 31 -20.73 15.70 -10.39
CA ILE A 31 -19.91 14.53 -10.01
C ILE A 31 -20.45 13.98 -8.69
N ASP A 32 -20.96 12.76 -8.72
CA ASP A 32 -21.45 12.08 -7.53
C ASP A 32 -20.37 11.20 -6.89
N TYR A 33 -20.70 10.60 -5.76
CA TYR A 33 -19.79 9.72 -5.03
C TYR A 33 -19.40 8.47 -5.84
N SER A 34 -20.27 7.99 -6.73
CA SER A 34 -20.00 6.78 -7.52
C SER A 34 -18.85 7.01 -8.50
N VAL A 35 -18.81 8.17 -9.17
CA VAL A 35 -17.73 8.57 -10.06
C VAL A 35 -16.40 8.66 -9.31
N ILE A 36 -16.41 9.29 -8.12
CA ILE A 36 -15.22 9.41 -7.27
C ILE A 36 -14.73 8.03 -6.84
N SER A 37 -15.64 7.15 -6.42
CA SER A 37 -15.30 5.79 -6.01
C SER A 37 -14.71 4.97 -7.15
N HIS A 38 -15.23 5.09 -8.37
CA HIS A 38 -14.70 4.40 -9.54
C HIS A 38 -13.30 4.89 -9.93
N ALA A 39 -13.10 6.21 -9.95
CA ALA A 39 -11.79 6.80 -10.18
C ALA A 39 -10.78 6.39 -9.10
N GLU A 40 -11.22 6.24 -7.83
CA GLU A 40 -10.35 5.80 -6.73
C GLU A 40 -9.83 4.37 -6.91
N LEU A 41 -10.65 3.46 -7.43
CA LEU A 41 -10.22 2.10 -7.76
C LEU A 41 -9.18 2.10 -8.87
N ARG A 42 -9.41 2.88 -9.94
CA ARG A 42 -8.48 3.02 -11.06
C ARG A 42 -7.15 3.63 -10.63
N TYR A 43 -7.21 4.70 -9.83
CA TYR A 43 -6.05 5.36 -9.26
C TYR A 43 -5.23 4.37 -8.41
N SER A 44 -5.89 3.59 -7.55
CA SER A 44 -5.21 2.63 -6.69
C SER A 44 -4.51 1.52 -7.48
N ASP A 45 -5.15 0.99 -8.53
CA ASP A 45 -4.56 -0.02 -9.43
C ASP A 45 -3.37 0.56 -10.23
N ALA A 46 -3.49 1.79 -10.74
CA ALA A 46 -2.41 2.49 -11.42
C ALA A 46 -1.20 2.69 -10.49
N ARG A 47 -1.44 3.16 -9.25
CA ARG A 47 -0.37 3.38 -8.27
C ARG A 47 0.34 2.10 -7.85
N GLN A 48 -0.39 0.99 -7.76
CA GLN A 48 0.22 -0.31 -7.48
C GLN A 48 1.21 -0.70 -8.58
N LYS A 49 0.86 -0.48 -9.86
CA LYS A 49 1.74 -0.72 -11.01
C LYS A 49 2.92 0.25 -11.05
N ASP A 50 2.69 1.53 -10.78
CA ASP A 50 3.73 2.56 -10.77
C ASP A 50 4.81 2.23 -9.72
N ILE A 51 4.41 1.92 -8.49
CA ILE A 51 5.34 1.55 -7.41
C ILE A 51 6.08 0.26 -7.76
N ALA A 52 5.40 -0.75 -8.30
CA ALA A 52 6.09 -1.96 -8.76
C ALA A 52 7.11 -1.65 -9.88
N GLY A 53 6.80 -0.69 -10.76
CA GLY A 53 7.69 -0.20 -11.81
C GLY A 53 8.89 0.59 -11.28
N GLU A 54 8.69 1.44 -10.27
CA GLU A 54 9.73 2.23 -9.61
C GLU A 54 10.79 1.33 -8.98
N TYR A 55 10.34 0.27 -8.31
CA TYR A 55 11.21 -0.68 -7.61
C TYR A 55 11.62 -1.90 -8.44
N ARG A 56 11.34 -1.94 -9.75
CA ARG A 56 11.53 -3.14 -10.59
C ARG A 56 12.95 -3.71 -10.58
N PHE A 57 13.96 -2.85 -10.35
CA PHE A 57 15.37 -3.25 -10.34
C PHE A 57 15.81 -3.84 -8.99
N GLN A 58 15.19 -3.40 -7.89
CA GLN A 58 15.45 -3.91 -6.55
C GLN A 58 14.55 -5.12 -6.22
N TYR A 59 13.30 -5.07 -6.64
CA TYR A 59 12.22 -5.99 -6.30
C TYR A 59 11.42 -6.36 -7.56
N ALA A 60 12.04 -7.12 -8.47
CA ALA A 60 11.36 -7.59 -9.68
C ALA A 60 10.09 -8.39 -9.32
N GLY A 61 9.01 -8.25 -10.11
CA GLY A 61 7.76 -8.95 -9.83
C GLY A 61 7.01 -8.52 -8.55
N LEU A 62 7.39 -7.39 -7.91
CA LEU A 62 6.77 -6.89 -6.67
C LEU A 62 5.23 -6.77 -6.77
N GLN A 63 4.69 -6.46 -7.94
CA GLN A 63 3.24 -6.42 -8.15
C GLN A 63 2.56 -7.75 -7.76
N SER A 64 3.18 -8.90 -8.09
CA SER A 64 2.61 -10.21 -7.74
C SER A 64 2.60 -10.49 -6.23
N VAL A 65 3.47 -9.82 -5.47
CA VAL A 65 3.47 -9.86 -4.01
C VAL A 65 2.30 -9.03 -3.47
N PHE A 66 2.04 -7.85 -4.06
CA PHE A 66 0.89 -7.01 -3.67
C PHE A 66 -0.46 -7.72 -3.87
N GLU A 67 -0.60 -8.51 -4.95
CA GLU A 67 -1.85 -9.26 -5.22
C GLU A 67 -2.19 -10.28 -4.11
N LEU A 68 -1.23 -10.72 -3.30
CA LEU A 68 -1.49 -11.64 -2.18
C LEU A 68 -2.36 -11.03 -1.07
N PHE A 69 -2.42 -9.70 -1.03
CA PHE A 69 -3.20 -8.91 -0.08
C PHE A 69 -4.62 -8.62 -0.60
N ARG A 70 -4.90 -8.92 -1.87
CA ARG A 70 -6.21 -8.67 -2.49
C ARG A 70 -7.30 -9.52 -1.84
N GLY A 71 -8.46 -8.92 -1.56
CA GLY A 71 -9.59 -9.61 -0.94
C GLY A 71 -9.38 -9.98 0.55
N ARG A 72 -8.29 -9.53 1.18
CA ARG A 72 -8.03 -9.68 2.62
C ARG A 72 -8.44 -8.43 3.38
N THR A 73 -8.48 -8.53 4.71
CA THR A 73 -8.58 -7.35 5.57
C THR A 73 -7.34 -6.47 5.41
N TYR A 74 -7.57 -5.17 5.24
CA TYR A 74 -6.48 -4.20 5.08
C TYR A 74 -5.75 -3.88 6.38
N THR A 75 -6.20 -4.42 7.51
CA THR A 75 -5.57 -4.29 8.82
C THR A 75 -5.31 -5.70 9.32
N MET A 76 -4.11 -5.90 9.88
CA MET A 76 -3.64 -7.20 10.33
C MET A 76 -2.74 -7.04 11.54
N GLU A 77 -2.75 -8.03 12.41
CA GLU A 77 -1.76 -8.14 13.48
C GLU A 77 -0.41 -8.56 12.88
N ARG A 78 0.67 -8.33 13.62
CA ARG A 78 2.03 -8.65 13.19
C ARG A 78 2.17 -10.12 12.82
N GLU A 79 1.61 -10.99 13.64
CA GLU A 79 1.69 -12.44 13.48
C GLU A 79 1.03 -12.88 12.18
N GLU A 80 -0.14 -12.32 11.84
CA GLU A 80 -0.85 -12.60 10.58
C GLU A 80 -0.04 -12.17 9.36
N LEU A 81 0.60 -11.00 9.43
CA LEU A 81 1.47 -10.50 8.37
C LEU A 81 2.73 -11.36 8.24
N TYR A 82 3.33 -11.75 9.36
CA TYR A 82 4.51 -12.61 9.40
C TYR A 82 4.21 -13.98 8.78
N GLU A 83 3.09 -14.60 9.15
CA GLU A 83 2.64 -15.86 8.57
C GLU A 83 2.41 -15.74 7.06
N LEU A 84 1.77 -14.66 6.59
CA LEU A 84 1.61 -14.42 5.16
C LEU A 84 2.97 -14.33 4.47
N CYS A 85 3.92 -13.58 5.02
CA CYS A 85 5.26 -13.46 4.47
C CYS A 85 6.00 -14.81 4.49
N LEU A 86 5.84 -15.61 5.54
CA LEU A 86 6.41 -16.95 5.65
C LEU A 86 5.87 -17.89 4.56
N THR A 87 4.55 -17.90 4.31
CA THR A 87 3.96 -18.73 3.25
C THR A 87 4.48 -18.37 1.86
N VAL A 88 4.86 -17.11 1.64
CA VAL A 88 5.52 -16.66 0.42
C VAL A 88 6.97 -17.13 0.37
N SER A 89 7.72 -16.94 1.46
CA SER A 89 9.13 -17.34 1.55
C SER A 89 9.36 -18.83 1.33
N ILE A 90 8.45 -19.69 1.81
CA ILE A 90 8.52 -21.15 1.60
C ILE A 90 7.91 -21.61 0.27
N GLY A 91 7.34 -20.69 -0.53
CA GLY A 91 6.75 -20.99 -1.83
C GLY A 91 5.36 -21.62 -1.80
N ASP A 92 4.66 -21.62 -0.66
CA ASP A 92 3.27 -22.10 -0.56
C ASP A 92 2.31 -21.17 -1.31
N LYS A 93 2.56 -19.85 -1.22
CA LYS A 93 1.85 -18.86 -2.04
C LYS A 93 2.57 -18.61 -3.36
N LYS A 94 1.84 -18.79 -4.45
CA LYS A 94 2.33 -18.52 -5.80
C LYS A 94 2.49 -17.02 -6.03
N VAL A 95 3.73 -16.60 -6.26
CA VAL A 95 4.10 -15.30 -6.82
C VAL A 95 4.58 -15.47 -8.25
N SER A 96 4.77 -14.36 -8.98
CA SER A 96 5.35 -14.42 -10.32
C SER A 96 6.79 -14.97 -10.28
N HIS A 97 7.25 -15.57 -11.38
CA HIS A 97 8.63 -16.06 -11.49
C HIS A 97 9.65 -14.93 -11.26
N ASP A 98 9.35 -13.72 -11.70
CA ASP A 98 10.23 -12.55 -11.55
C ASP A 98 10.40 -12.15 -10.07
N ALA A 99 9.47 -12.55 -9.20
CA ALA A 99 9.55 -12.35 -7.76
C ALA A 99 10.37 -13.43 -7.03
N ALA A 100 11.22 -14.20 -7.72
CA ALA A 100 12.04 -15.25 -7.12
C ALA A 100 12.90 -14.78 -5.92
N TRP A 101 13.19 -13.48 -5.83
CA TRP A 101 13.91 -12.87 -4.71
C TRP A 101 13.21 -13.05 -3.36
N VAL A 102 11.90 -13.32 -3.31
CA VAL A 102 11.17 -13.57 -2.04
C VAL A 102 11.37 -14.98 -1.50
N VAL A 103 11.74 -15.94 -2.35
CA VAL A 103 11.85 -17.35 -1.97
C VAL A 103 13.10 -17.55 -1.11
N ASN A 104 12.97 -18.33 -0.04
CA ASN A 104 14.00 -18.56 0.98
C ASN A 104 14.49 -17.29 1.70
N GLN A 105 13.73 -16.20 1.66
CA GLN A 105 14.02 -15.00 2.45
C GLN A 105 13.42 -15.08 3.85
N ASP A 106 14.04 -14.35 4.77
CA ASP A 106 13.47 -14.06 6.08
C ASP A 106 12.11 -13.34 5.90
N PRO A 107 11.00 -13.81 6.50
CA PRO A 107 9.72 -13.10 6.46
C PRO A 107 9.81 -11.65 6.95
N GLU A 108 10.69 -11.35 7.91
CA GLU A 108 10.94 -9.99 8.39
C GLU A 108 11.49 -9.10 7.28
N TYR A 109 12.37 -9.63 6.42
CA TYR A 109 12.88 -8.89 5.28
C TYR A 109 11.76 -8.51 4.31
N LEU A 110 10.80 -9.41 4.05
CA LEU A 110 9.65 -9.08 3.20
C LEU A 110 8.76 -8.00 3.83
N MET A 111 8.52 -8.08 5.15
CA MET A 111 7.81 -7.03 5.88
C MET A 111 8.53 -5.67 5.79
N GLU A 112 9.86 -5.66 5.90
CA GLU A 112 10.68 -4.46 5.71
C GLU A 112 10.58 -3.90 4.30
N VAL A 113 10.61 -4.75 3.27
CA VAL A 113 10.44 -4.33 1.87
C VAL A 113 9.08 -3.68 1.69
N LEU A 114 8.00 -4.33 2.13
CA LEU A 114 6.64 -3.81 2.03
C LEU A 114 6.46 -2.50 2.81
N TRP A 115 7.17 -2.31 3.92
CA TRP A 115 7.23 -1.03 4.61
C TRP A 115 7.98 0.03 3.80
N ARG A 116 9.19 -0.27 3.31
CA ARG A 116 10.07 0.68 2.61
C ARG A 116 9.45 1.21 1.32
N VAL A 117 8.78 0.35 0.55
CA VAL A 117 8.08 0.74 -0.69
C VAL A 117 6.77 1.49 -0.43
N GLY A 118 6.39 1.69 0.84
CA GLY A 118 5.21 2.42 1.24
C GLY A 118 3.90 1.63 1.17
N PHE A 119 3.97 0.32 0.88
CA PHE A 119 2.80 -0.56 0.82
C PHE A 119 2.14 -0.74 2.19
N LEU A 120 2.95 -0.88 3.25
CA LEU A 120 2.47 -0.99 4.62
C LEU A 120 2.54 0.34 5.38
N ARG A 121 1.61 0.47 6.31
CA ARG A 121 1.60 1.44 7.40
C ARG A 121 1.65 0.69 8.73
N ALA A 122 2.27 1.29 9.73
CA ALA A 122 2.47 0.73 11.05
C ALA A 122 1.63 1.50 12.06
N TYR A 123 1.05 0.81 13.03
CA TYR A 123 0.29 1.45 14.10
C TYR A 123 1.22 2.22 15.05
N ALA A 124 1.01 3.53 15.16
CA ALA A 124 1.82 4.39 16.01
C ALA A 124 1.39 4.26 17.48
N VAL A 125 2.26 3.66 18.31
CA VAL A 125 2.10 3.54 19.76
C VAL A 125 2.93 4.60 20.50
N GLY A 126 2.45 5.12 21.64
CA GLY A 126 3.24 5.97 22.54
C GLY A 126 3.64 7.35 21.98
N GLY A 127 4.87 7.79 22.27
CA GLY A 127 5.42 9.13 21.94
C GLY A 127 5.45 9.50 20.44
N LEU A 128 5.31 8.51 19.55
CA LEU A 128 5.08 8.72 18.12
C LEU A 128 3.73 9.41 17.82
N LYS A 129 2.77 9.36 18.76
CA LYS A 129 1.53 10.15 18.69
C LYS A 129 1.79 11.65 18.79
N ALA A 130 2.90 12.09 19.38
CA ALA A 130 3.22 13.51 19.54
C ALA A 130 3.82 14.16 18.28
N MET A 131 4.40 13.37 17.36
CA MET A 131 4.94 13.85 16.08
C MET A 131 3.89 13.91 14.95
N ARG A 132 2.60 13.77 15.29
CA ARG A 132 1.50 13.69 14.32
C ARG A 132 1.29 15.00 13.55
N ARG A 133 1.13 14.87 12.23
CA ARG A 133 0.49 15.88 11.36
C ARG A 133 -0.87 15.41 10.80
N SER A 134 -1.26 14.15 11.03
CA SER A 134 -2.48 13.52 10.51
C SER A 134 -3.29 12.84 11.62
N GLY A 135 -4.62 12.80 11.46
CA GLY A 135 -5.57 12.17 12.39
C GLY A 135 -5.59 10.63 12.37
N SER A 136 -4.85 9.98 11.47
CA SER A 136 -4.76 8.51 11.43
C SER A 136 -3.79 7.96 12.50
N SER A 137 -4.15 6.82 13.11
CA SER A 137 -3.27 6.12 14.05
C SER A 137 -2.20 5.26 13.36
N TYR A 138 -2.20 5.21 12.04
CA TYR A 138 -1.20 4.49 11.25
C TYR A 138 -0.24 5.49 10.58
N VAL A 139 1.04 5.15 10.53
CA VAL A 139 2.08 5.97 9.89
C VAL A 139 2.78 5.19 8.79
N GLY A 140 3.16 5.86 7.70
CA GLY A 140 3.98 5.28 6.63
C GLY A 140 5.47 5.65 6.76
N PRO A 141 6.34 5.07 5.92
CA PRO A 141 7.79 5.33 5.94
C PRO A 141 8.15 6.80 5.73
N HIS A 142 7.38 7.53 4.91
CA HIS A 142 7.61 8.97 4.67
C HIS A 142 7.27 9.85 5.88
N GLN A 143 6.52 9.33 6.86
CA GLN A 143 6.13 10.08 8.06
C GLN A 143 7.07 9.82 9.23
N VAL A 144 7.67 8.64 9.31
CA VAL A 144 8.61 8.24 10.35
C VAL A 144 9.71 7.38 9.73
N SER A 145 10.91 7.94 9.59
CA SER A 145 12.05 7.23 9.00
C SER A 145 12.75 6.27 9.96
N THR A 146 12.59 6.44 11.27
CA THR A 146 13.32 5.69 12.32
C THR A 146 12.45 4.72 13.12
N LEU A 147 11.39 4.18 12.51
CA LEU A 147 10.48 3.27 13.20
C LEU A 147 11.10 1.86 13.35
N ASN A 148 11.19 1.36 14.59
CA ASN A 148 11.54 -0.04 14.83
C ASN A 148 10.33 -0.94 14.56
N LEU A 149 10.30 -1.57 13.39
CA LEU A 149 9.19 -2.44 12.95
C LEU A 149 8.97 -3.63 13.87
N GLN A 150 9.99 -4.14 14.58
CA GLN A 150 9.82 -5.28 15.48
C GLN A 150 8.96 -4.96 16.70
N SER A 151 8.88 -3.69 17.08
CA SER A 151 8.05 -3.24 18.21
C SER A 151 6.59 -2.97 17.82
N ILE A 152 6.25 -3.10 16.53
CA ILE A 152 4.92 -2.79 16.01
C ILE A 152 4.06 -4.04 16.02
N SER A 153 2.93 -3.96 16.73
CA SER A 153 1.96 -5.06 16.82
C SER A 153 0.97 -5.10 15.65
N ARG A 154 0.72 -3.96 14.97
CA ARG A 154 -0.33 -3.84 13.96
C ARG A 154 0.12 -3.13 12.71
N PHE A 155 -0.30 -3.70 11.58
CA PHE A 155 -0.02 -3.20 10.26
C PHE A 155 -1.30 -2.94 9.48
N GLN A 156 -1.18 -2.06 8.49
CA GLN A 156 -2.27 -1.71 7.62
C GLN A 156 -1.75 -1.55 6.19
N VAL A 157 -2.39 -2.16 5.21
CA VAL A 157 -2.16 -1.87 3.79
C VAL A 157 -2.53 -0.41 3.54
N HIS A 158 -1.61 0.34 2.96
CA HIS A 158 -1.80 1.77 2.71
C HIS A 158 -3.06 1.98 1.84
N PRO A 159 -3.95 2.94 2.17
CA PRO A 159 -5.20 3.17 1.43
C PRO A 159 -5.06 3.34 -0.09
N MET A 160 -3.89 3.79 -0.55
CA MET A 160 -3.52 3.93 -1.97
C MET A 160 -3.49 2.60 -2.74
N PHE A 161 -3.30 1.46 -2.07
CA PHE A 161 -3.22 0.14 -2.73
C PHE A 161 -4.50 -0.70 -2.54
N ARG A 162 -5.61 -0.07 -2.12
CA ARG A 162 -6.87 -0.75 -1.86
C ARG A 162 -7.77 -0.69 -3.08
N ALA A 163 -7.38 -1.41 -4.13
CA ALA A 163 -8.10 -1.41 -5.41
C ALA A 163 -9.30 -2.38 -5.46
N SER A 164 -9.53 -3.21 -4.42
CA SER A 164 -10.71 -4.08 -4.28
C SER A 164 -10.70 -4.81 -2.94
#